data_AF-A0A346PH97-F1
#
_entry.id   AF-A0A346PH97-F1
#
_cell.length_a   1.000
_cell.length_b   1.000
_cell.length_c   1.000
_cell.angle_alpha   90.00
_cell.angle_beta   90.00
_cell.angle_gamma   90.00
#
_symmetry.space_group_name_H-M   'P 1'
#
loop_
_entity.id
_entity.type
_entity.pdbx_description
1 polymer ?
#
loop_
_entity_poly.entity_id
_entity_poly.type
_entity_poly.pdbx_seq_one_letter_code
_entity_poly.pdbx_strand_id
1 'polypeptide(L)'
;MECPTCGTSLATECGMRQHHTKVHGEPLPNRSCTGCGTEFYDPKSRRKFCSDCNPNAGEHNGNWNGGTETASCKLCDSAFEYYPSDKPGVYCPDCVETADGLLPENPSEKGARVTTDCRTCGVTLEVRPRLLEKRTQGCFCSRRCHSEWLSENVVGPDHHQWEGGPIEYGRSWWRIRRQALERDDYECQHCGIGRDEIGRNPDVHHRRPVRSFDQPEQAHTMDNVITLCRSCHRRVEDGAITLSPDGEK
;
A
#
# COMPACT_ATOMS: atom_id res chain seq x y z
N MET A 1 -20.08 8.63 35.40
CA MET A 1 -19.96 7.19 35.08
C MET A 1 -19.22 6.51 36.21
N GLU A 2 -19.74 5.43 36.75
CA GLU A 2 -19.14 4.75 37.90
C GLU A 2 -18.26 3.59 37.45
N CYS A 3 -17.10 3.44 38.09
CA CYS A 3 -16.24 2.28 37.89
C CYS A 3 -16.96 1.02 38.42
N PRO A 4 -17.14 -0.04 37.61
CA PRO A 4 -17.87 -1.23 38.03
C PRO A 4 -17.20 -2.00 39.17
N THR A 5 -15.87 -1.85 39.34
CA THR A 5 -15.08 -2.60 40.31
C THR A 5 -14.98 -1.89 41.67
N CYS A 6 -14.94 -0.56 41.69
CA CYS A 6 -14.70 0.21 42.93
C CYS A 6 -15.72 1.33 43.19
N GLY A 7 -16.74 1.47 42.34
CA GLY A 7 -17.79 2.48 42.48
C GLY A 7 -17.33 3.93 42.30
N THR A 8 -16.06 4.17 41.98
CA THR A 8 -15.54 5.54 41.84
C THR A 8 -16.25 6.25 40.68
N SER A 9 -16.83 7.41 40.96
CA SER A 9 -17.51 8.25 39.97
C SER A 9 -16.51 9.09 39.16
N LEU A 10 -16.49 8.89 37.85
CA LEU A 10 -15.66 9.62 36.89
C LEU A 10 -16.54 10.48 35.95
N ALA A 11 -15.99 11.62 35.53
CA ALA A 11 -16.69 12.62 34.71
C ALA A 11 -17.09 12.11 33.32
N THR A 12 -16.32 11.21 32.72
CA THR A 12 -16.58 10.67 31.38
C THR A 12 -16.41 9.15 31.36
N GLU A 13 -17.07 8.47 30.43
CA GLU A 13 -16.92 7.03 30.23
C GLU A 13 -15.47 6.66 29.86
N CYS A 14 -14.82 7.48 29.02
CA CYS A 14 -13.41 7.30 28.67
C CYS A 14 -12.51 7.41 29.92
N GLY A 15 -12.76 8.39 30.79
CA GLY A 15 -12.05 8.55 32.06
C GLY A 15 -12.26 7.35 33.00
N MET A 16 -13.48 6.83 33.09
CA MET A 16 -13.81 5.62 33.84
C MET A 16 -13.05 4.40 33.34
N ARG A 17 -13.04 4.17 32.02
CA ARG A 17 -12.32 3.05 31.40
C ARG A 17 -10.80 3.12 31.64
N GLN A 18 -10.21 4.32 31.51
CA GLN A 18 -8.79 4.51 31.80
C GLN A 18 -8.45 4.29 33.28
N HIS A 19 -9.31 4.76 34.20
CA HIS A 19 -9.18 4.47 35.61
C HIS A 19 -9.22 2.96 35.86
N HIS A 20 -10.19 2.25 35.29
CA HIS A 20 -10.36 0.81 35.48
C HIS A 20 -9.10 0.03 35.05
N THR A 21 -8.59 0.28 33.83
CA THR A 21 -7.38 -0.40 33.35
C THR A 21 -6.14 -0.08 34.20
N LYS A 22 -5.98 1.19 34.62
CA LYS A 22 -4.79 1.61 35.38
C LYS A 22 -4.78 1.13 36.83
N VAL A 23 -5.95 1.07 37.47
CA VAL A 23 -6.08 0.76 38.90
C VAL A 23 -6.34 -0.73 39.13
N HIS A 24 -7.06 -1.40 38.23
CA HIS A 24 -7.45 -2.80 38.37
C HIS A 24 -6.76 -3.75 37.36
N GLY A 25 -5.94 -3.22 36.45
CA GLY A 25 -5.12 -4.01 35.52
C GLY A 25 -5.88 -4.63 34.34
N GLU A 26 -7.21 -4.68 34.39
CA GLU A 26 -8.04 -5.28 33.35
C GLU A 26 -8.78 -4.22 32.52
N PRO A 27 -8.68 -4.25 31.19
CA PRO A 27 -9.42 -3.33 30.34
C PRO A 27 -10.87 -3.78 30.16
N LEU A 28 -11.80 -2.82 30.30
CA LEU A 28 -13.23 -3.08 30.07
C LEU A 28 -13.54 -3.30 28.58
N PRO A 29 -14.53 -4.16 28.24
CA PRO A 29 -14.94 -4.41 26.87
C PRO A 29 -15.28 -3.13 26.10
N ASN A 30 -14.74 -2.98 24.89
CA ASN A 30 -14.95 -1.80 24.05
C ASN A 30 -15.58 -2.16 22.69
N ARG A 31 -15.91 -3.42 22.46
CA ARG A 31 -16.54 -3.96 21.25
C ARG A 31 -17.58 -5.02 21.65
N SER A 32 -18.59 -5.19 20.80
CA SER A 32 -19.55 -6.29 20.90
C SER A 32 -19.43 -7.15 19.64
N CYS A 33 -19.41 -8.47 19.80
CA CYS A 33 -19.31 -9.40 18.69
C CYS A 33 -20.58 -9.38 17.83
N THR A 34 -20.44 -9.21 16.51
CA THR A 34 -21.58 -9.23 15.59
C THR A 34 -22.20 -10.63 15.48
N GLY A 35 -21.42 -11.70 15.71
CA GLY A 35 -21.88 -13.08 15.60
C GLY A 35 -22.66 -13.58 16.83
N CYS A 36 -22.10 -13.38 18.04
CA CYS A 36 -22.68 -13.93 19.27
C CYS A 36 -23.13 -12.87 20.29
N GLY A 37 -22.90 -11.57 20.03
CA GLY A 37 -23.24 -10.49 20.95
C GLY A 37 -22.26 -10.28 22.11
N THR A 38 -21.36 -11.23 22.39
CA THR A 38 -20.41 -11.14 23.51
C THR A 38 -19.55 -9.88 23.43
N GLU A 39 -19.45 -9.17 24.55
CA GLU A 39 -18.57 -8.01 24.69
C GLU A 39 -17.12 -8.44 24.91
N PHE A 40 -16.20 -7.77 24.22
CA PHE A 40 -14.76 -8.05 24.34
C PHE A 40 -13.93 -6.78 24.22
N TYR A 41 -12.67 -6.86 24.68
CA TYR A 41 -11.71 -5.79 24.54
C TYR A 41 -10.83 -5.99 23.29
N ASP A 42 -10.70 -4.95 22.47
CA ASP A 42 -9.79 -4.88 21.34
C ASP A 42 -8.90 -3.63 21.47
N PRO A 43 -7.58 -3.78 21.67
CA PRO A 43 -6.66 -2.65 21.82
C PRO A 43 -6.67 -1.67 20.64
N LYS A 44 -6.98 -2.16 19.43
CA LYS A 44 -7.02 -1.32 18.22
C LYS A 44 -8.44 -0.89 17.83
N SER A 45 -9.47 -1.39 18.52
CA SER A 45 -10.90 -1.12 18.25
C SER A 45 -11.34 -1.36 16.80
N ARG A 46 -10.75 -2.34 16.10
CA ARG A 46 -11.02 -2.68 14.69
C ARG A 46 -11.83 -3.96 14.51
N ARG A 47 -11.82 -4.86 15.48
CA ARG A 47 -12.46 -6.19 15.37
C ARG A 47 -13.98 -6.07 15.45
N LYS A 48 -14.67 -6.80 14.57
CA LYS A 48 -16.14 -6.94 14.56
C LYS A 48 -16.63 -8.25 15.21
N PHE A 49 -15.75 -9.23 15.31
CA PHE A 49 -16.02 -10.55 15.89
C PHE A 49 -15.06 -10.83 17.04
N CYS A 50 -15.51 -11.62 18.04
CA CYS A 50 -14.64 -12.17 19.08
C CYS A 50 -13.64 -13.18 18.46
N SER A 51 -12.78 -13.82 19.27
CA SER A 51 -11.85 -14.84 18.77
C SER A 51 -12.58 -15.99 18.07
N ASP A 52 -13.69 -16.41 18.68
CA ASP A 52 -14.33 -17.67 18.34
C ASP A 52 -15.32 -17.52 17.18
N CYS A 53 -15.94 -16.34 17.04
CA CYS A 53 -16.84 -16.03 15.93
C CYS A 53 -16.14 -15.37 14.74
N ASN A 54 -14.80 -15.33 14.70
CA ASN A 54 -14.10 -14.72 13.58
C ASN A 54 -14.27 -15.58 12.31
N PRO A 55 -15.04 -15.13 11.31
CA PRO A 55 -15.39 -15.95 10.15
C PRO A 55 -14.20 -16.18 9.21
N ASN A 56 -13.03 -15.59 9.48
CA ASN A 56 -11.83 -15.72 8.66
C ASN A 56 -10.63 -16.26 9.47
N ALA A 57 -10.85 -16.93 10.60
CA ALA A 57 -9.79 -17.51 11.42
C ALA A 57 -10.01 -19.00 11.68
N GLY A 58 -8.90 -19.70 11.95
CA GLY A 58 -8.92 -21.15 12.18
C GLY A 58 -9.58 -21.87 11.00
N GLU A 59 -10.48 -22.79 11.31
CA GLU A 59 -11.23 -23.60 10.34
C GLU A 59 -12.19 -22.77 9.47
N HIS A 60 -12.56 -21.56 9.90
CA HIS A 60 -13.42 -20.68 9.10
C HIS A 60 -12.66 -19.92 8.01
N ASN A 61 -11.32 -19.91 8.05
CA ASN A 61 -10.53 -19.30 6.98
C ASN A 61 -10.71 -20.12 5.68
N GLY A 62 -11.04 -19.47 4.56
CA GLY A 62 -11.20 -20.13 3.26
C GLY A 62 -9.94 -20.85 2.76
N ASN A 63 -8.76 -20.53 3.30
CA ASN A 63 -7.51 -21.24 3.02
C ASN A 63 -7.20 -22.36 4.04
N TRP A 64 -8.09 -22.63 4.99
CA TRP A 64 -7.89 -23.72 5.94
C TRP A 64 -8.03 -25.07 5.25
N ASN A 65 -7.03 -25.93 5.45
CA ASN A 65 -6.97 -27.25 4.83
C ASN A 65 -6.45 -28.26 5.85
N GLY A 66 -7.21 -28.45 6.94
CA GLY A 66 -6.83 -29.31 8.05
C GLY A 66 -5.87 -28.65 9.04
N GLY A 67 -5.89 -29.15 10.28
CA GLY A 67 -4.95 -28.78 11.34
C GLY A 67 -3.65 -29.59 11.27
N THR A 68 -3.01 -29.78 12.42
CA THR A 68 -1.85 -30.67 12.54
C THR A 68 -2.29 -32.13 12.64
N GLU A 69 -1.44 -33.03 12.15
CA GLU A 69 -1.51 -34.46 12.38
C GLU A 69 -0.26 -34.94 13.13
N THR A 70 -0.34 -36.10 13.78
CA THR A 70 0.81 -36.72 14.47
C THR A 70 1.38 -37.85 13.62
N ALA A 71 2.70 -37.91 13.51
CA ALA A 71 3.43 -39.01 12.87
C ALA A 71 4.64 -39.44 13.72
N SER A 72 5.16 -40.64 13.46
CA SER A 72 6.39 -41.16 14.07
C SER A 72 7.59 -40.90 13.17
N CYS A 73 8.65 -40.31 13.71
CA CYS A 73 9.88 -40.01 12.97
C CYS A 73 10.58 -41.30 12.55
N LYS A 74 10.91 -41.46 11.26
CA LYS A 74 11.62 -42.66 10.77
C LYS A 74 13.07 -42.82 11.25
N LEU A 75 13.65 -41.82 11.92
CA LEU A 75 15.04 -41.85 12.39
C LEU A 75 15.17 -42.09 13.90
N CYS A 76 14.27 -41.53 14.71
CA CYS A 76 14.35 -41.59 16.17
C CYS A 76 13.07 -42.13 16.83
N ASP A 77 12.08 -42.54 16.02
CA ASP A 77 10.78 -43.06 16.43
C ASP A 77 9.93 -42.13 17.31
N SER A 78 10.38 -40.89 17.55
CA SER A 78 9.63 -39.92 18.32
C SER A 78 8.36 -39.48 17.59
N ALA A 79 7.27 -39.31 18.35
CA ALA A 79 6.04 -38.72 17.83
C ALA A 79 6.23 -37.21 17.67
N PHE A 80 5.78 -36.67 16.54
CA PHE A 80 5.82 -35.23 16.26
C PHE A 80 4.57 -34.79 15.50
N GLU A 81 4.23 -33.52 15.65
CA GLU A 81 3.12 -32.89 14.93
C GLU A 81 3.61 -32.21 13.66
N TYR A 82 2.81 -32.27 12.61
CA TYR A 82 3.11 -31.63 11.32
C TYR A 82 1.83 -31.18 10.62
N TYR A 83 1.93 -30.24 9.69
CA TYR A 83 0.81 -29.85 8.83
C TYR A 83 0.87 -30.65 7.53
N PRO A 84 -0.11 -31.54 7.25
CA PRO A 84 -0.14 -32.31 6.00
C PRO A 84 -0.22 -31.42 4.75
N SER A 85 -0.78 -30.23 4.90
CA SER A 85 -0.88 -29.22 3.85
C SER A 85 0.47 -28.55 3.51
N ASP A 86 1.46 -28.62 4.39
CA ASP A 86 2.80 -28.05 4.19
C ASP A 86 3.81 -29.12 3.75
N LYS A 87 3.86 -30.26 4.47
CA LYS A 87 4.84 -31.33 4.22
C LYS A 87 4.36 -32.71 4.68
N PRO A 88 4.87 -33.81 4.10
CA PRO A 88 4.59 -35.14 4.61
C PRO A 88 5.31 -35.38 5.95
N GLY A 89 4.60 -35.97 6.92
CA GLY A 89 5.08 -36.23 8.28
C GLY A 89 6.03 -37.43 8.37
N VAL A 90 7.23 -37.31 7.80
CA VAL A 90 8.21 -38.42 7.73
C VAL A 90 9.30 -38.33 8.80
N TYR A 91 9.83 -37.13 9.04
CA TYR A 91 10.94 -36.88 9.97
C TYR A 91 10.60 -35.72 10.90
N CYS A 92 10.95 -35.84 12.19
CA CYS A 92 10.75 -34.78 13.16
C CYS A 92 11.68 -33.57 12.88
N PRO A 93 11.36 -32.37 13.38
CA PRO A 93 12.18 -31.17 13.17
C PRO A 93 13.65 -31.36 13.57
N ASP A 94 13.91 -31.99 14.72
CA ASP A 94 15.27 -32.17 15.25
C ASP A 94 16.12 -33.06 14.33
N CYS A 95 15.55 -34.16 13.82
CA CYS A 95 16.26 -35.04 12.91
C CYS A 95 16.49 -34.39 11.54
N VAL A 96 15.57 -33.55 11.05
CA VAL A 96 15.77 -32.80 9.80
C VAL A 96 16.93 -31.82 9.92
N GLU A 97 17.14 -31.22 11.09
CA GLU A 97 18.24 -30.26 11.31
C GLU A 97 19.60 -30.94 11.53
N THR A 98 19.62 -32.17 12.08
CA THR A 98 20.85 -32.82 12.55
C THR A 98 21.31 -34.01 11.73
N ALA A 99 20.43 -34.65 10.95
CA ALA A 99 20.79 -35.85 10.21
C ALA A 99 21.55 -35.52 8.92
N ASP A 100 22.62 -36.27 8.67
CA ASP A 100 23.40 -36.16 7.44
C ASP A 100 22.58 -36.64 6.22
N GLY A 101 22.59 -35.85 5.14
CA GLY A 101 21.91 -36.19 3.88
C GLY A 101 20.40 -35.92 3.81
N LEU A 102 19.74 -35.41 4.87
CA LEU A 102 18.33 -34.99 4.76
C LEU A 102 18.16 -33.60 4.14
N LEU A 103 19.09 -32.68 4.40
CA LEU A 103 19.12 -31.37 3.78
C LEU A 103 19.99 -31.40 2.51
N PRO A 104 19.67 -30.56 1.49
CA PRO A 104 20.55 -30.40 0.35
C PRO A 104 21.91 -29.84 0.78
N GLU A 105 22.97 -30.09 0.01
CA GLU A 105 24.34 -29.61 0.30
C GLU A 105 24.45 -28.08 0.48
N ASN A 106 23.49 -27.33 -0.05
CA ASN A 106 23.39 -25.88 0.10
C ASN A 106 22.00 -25.48 0.61
N PRO A 107 21.71 -25.69 1.91
CA PRO A 107 20.43 -25.32 2.48
C PRO A 107 20.30 -23.79 2.51
N SER A 108 19.08 -23.28 2.31
CA SER A 108 18.84 -21.84 2.39
C SER A 108 18.92 -21.38 3.85
N GLU A 109 20.10 -20.91 4.26
CA GLU A 109 20.27 -20.33 5.58
C GLU A 109 19.68 -18.91 5.65
N LYS A 110 18.91 -18.65 6.70
CA LYS A 110 18.50 -17.28 7.03
C LYS A 110 19.72 -16.56 7.63
N GLY A 111 20.56 -16.01 6.76
CA GLY A 111 21.75 -15.27 7.16
C GLY A 111 21.46 -14.16 8.17
N ALA A 112 22.49 -13.80 8.95
CA ALA A 112 22.39 -12.81 10.02
C ALA A 112 21.80 -11.48 9.51
N ARG A 113 20.95 -10.88 10.34
CA ARG A 113 20.45 -9.53 10.10
C ARG A 113 21.49 -8.52 10.55
N VAL A 114 21.53 -7.39 9.87
CA VAL A 114 22.36 -6.24 10.20
C VAL A 114 21.47 -5.08 10.61
N THR A 115 21.96 -4.31 11.56
CA THR A 115 21.26 -3.14 12.07
C THR A 115 21.57 -1.92 11.20
N THR A 116 20.55 -1.15 10.86
CA THR A 116 20.66 0.10 10.10
C THR A 116 19.55 1.04 10.55
N ASP A 117 19.68 2.34 10.32
CA ASP A 117 18.64 3.29 10.73
C ASP A 117 17.76 3.69 9.54
N CYS A 118 16.48 3.97 9.84
CA CYS A 118 15.57 4.58 8.89
C CYS A 118 16.09 5.95 8.47
N ARG A 119 16.30 6.16 7.17
CA ARG A 119 16.87 7.40 6.63
C ARG A 119 16.04 8.65 6.95
N THR A 120 14.73 8.51 7.15
CA THR A 120 13.82 9.63 7.42
C THR A 120 13.68 9.94 8.90
N CYS A 121 13.43 8.92 9.73
CA CYS A 121 13.05 9.13 11.14
C CYS A 121 14.09 8.62 12.15
N GLY A 122 15.19 8.03 11.69
CA GLY A 122 16.29 7.56 12.54
C GLY A 122 15.98 6.32 13.38
N VAL A 123 14.79 5.70 13.24
CA VAL A 123 14.48 4.48 14.01
C VAL A 123 15.36 3.33 13.52
N THR A 124 15.88 2.57 14.48
CA THR A 124 16.72 1.40 14.21
C THR A 124 15.92 0.25 13.61
N LEU A 125 16.45 -0.34 12.55
CA LEU A 125 15.88 -1.41 11.75
C LEU A 125 16.86 -2.58 11.65
N GLU A 126 16.35 -3.79 11.77
CA GLU A 126 17.12 -4.98 11.39
C GLU A 126 16.77 -5.36 9.96
N VAL A 127 17.76 -5.47 9.08
CA VAL A 127 17.59 -5.79 7.66
C VAL A 127 18.55 -6.89 7.21
N ARG A 128 18.31 -7.47 6.03
CA ARG A 128 19.29 -8.40 5.44
C ARG A 128 20.44 -7.61 4.80
N PRO A 129 21.70 -8.07 4.86
CA PRO A 129 22.85 -7.39 4.25
C PRO A 129 22.62 -7.04 2.77
N ARG A 130 22.06 -7.98 2.00
CA ARG A 130 21.67 -7.80 0.59
C ARG A 130 20.75 -6.61 0.34
N LEU A 131 19.95 -6.20 1.33
CA LEU A 131 19.09 -5.02 1.21
C LEU A 131 19.94 -3.74 1.16
N LEU A 132 20.99 -3.65 1.98
CA LEU A 132 21.91 -2.51 2.02
C LEU A 132 22.74 -2.42 0.74
N GLU A 133 23.19 -3.56 0.22
CA GLU A 133 23.92 -3.62 -1.06
C GLU A 133 23.07 -3.10 -2.24
N LYS A 134 21.77 -3.43 -2.25
CA LYS A 134 20.88 -3.06 -3.35
C LYS A 134 20.28 -1.65 -3.24
N ARG A 135 20.07 -1.15 -2.02
CA ARG A 135 19.36 0.11 -1.79
C ARG A 135 20.33 1.26 -1.52
N THR A 136 20.78 1.88 -2.59
CA THR A 136 21.60 3.11 -2.55
C THR A 136 20.88 4.29 -1.88
N GLN A 137 19.54 4.32 -1.94
CA GLN A 137 18.72 5.36 -1.33
C GLN A 137 18.49 5.16 0.19
N GLY A 138 18.94 4.04 0.77
CA GLY A 138 18.79 3.74 2.19
C GLY A 138 17.54 2.93 2.55
N CYS A 139 17.36 2.72 3.85
CA CYS A 139 16.27 1.92 4.42
C CYS A 139 15.20 2.80 5.07
N PHE A 140 13.95 2.32 5.07
CA PHE A 140 12.81 3.07 5.59
C PHE A 140 11.92 2.15 6.44
N CYS A 141 11.50 2.63 7.61
CA CYS A 141 10.68 1.86 8.54
C CYS A 141 9.24 1.66 8.05
N SER A 142 8.78 2.51 7.13
CA SER A 142 7.40 2.51 6.64
C SER A 142 7.30 3.14 5.26
N ARG A 143 6.19 2.87 4.56
CA ARG A 143 5.84 3.56 3.31
C ARG A 143 5.76 5.06 3.50
N ARG A 144 5.32 5.54 4.67
CA ARG A 144 5.26 6.96 5.01
C ARG A 144 6.65 7.60 4.95
N CYS A 145 7.63 7.05 5.67
CA CYS A 145 8.99 7.57 5.68
C CYS A 145 9.64 7.53 4.29
N HIS A 146 9.41 6.45 3.53
CA HIS A 146 9.88 6.37 2.15
C HIS A 146 9.26 7.47 1.27
N SER A 147 7.95 7.69 1.36
CA SER A 147 7.26 8.74 0.60
C SER A 147 7.71 10.15 0.99
N GLU A 148 7.93 10.40 2.28
CA GLU A 148 8.44 11.67 2.80
C GLU A 148 9.85 11.96 2.26
N TRP A 149 10.73 10.96 2.31
CA TRP A 149 12.07 11.08 1.71
C TRP A 149 12.01 11.34 0.20
N LEU A 150 11.16 10.63 -0.54
CA LEU A 150 10.97 10.86 -1.98
C LEU A 150 10.49 12.29 -2.28
N SER A 151 9.54 12.82 -1.51
CA SER A 151 9.03 14.18 -1.71
C SER A 151 10.06 15.28 -1.42
N GLU A 152 11.09 14.98 -0.65
CA GLU A 152 12.17 15.92 -0.33
C GLU A 152 13.37 15.77 -1.27
N ASN A 153 13.67 14.54 -1.71
CA ASN A 153 14.96 14.22 -2.35
C ASN A 153 14.83 13.84 -3.83
N VAL A 154 13.63 13.51 -4.31
CA VAL A 154 13.39 13.10 -5.71
C VAL A 154 12.33 14.01 -6.31
N VAL A 155 12.63 15.31 -6.28
CA VAL A 155 11.79 16.39 -6.79
C VAL A 155 12.61 17.35 -7.62
N GLY A 156 11.95 18.08 -8.52
CA GLY A 156 12.66 19.03 -9.35
C GLY A 156 13.72 18.33 -10.22
N PRO A 157 14.88 18.96 -10.46
CA PRO A 157 15.95 18.43 -11.31
C PRO A 157 16.42 17.00 -10.98
N ASP A 158 16.25 16.57 -9.73
CA ASP A 158 16.67 15.25 -9.27
C ASP A 158 15.67 14.13 -9.64
N HIS A 159 14.51 14.48 -10.21
CA HIS A 159 13.54 13.52 -10.74
C HIS A 159 13.79 13.27 -12.23
N HIS A 160 13.86 12.00 -12.65
CA HIS A 160 14.20 11.63 -14.05
C HIS A 160 13.20 12.12 -15.10
N GLN A 161 11.98 12.46 -14.70
CA GLN A 161 10.96 13.07 -15.58
C GLN A 161 10.89 14.60 -15.45
N TRP A 162 11.84 15.23 -14.77
CA TRP A 162 11.84 16.69 -14.64
C TRP A 162 12.42 17.36 -15.86
N GLU A 163 11.64 18.26 -16.42
CA GLU A 163 11.95 18.96 -17.66
C GLU A 163 11.86 20.49 -17.49
N GLY A 164 12.09 21.04 -16.29
CA GLY A 164 12.28 22.49 -16.12
C GLY A 164 11.20 23.28 -15.36
N GLY A 165 10.70 22.77 -14.23
CA GLY A 165 9.91 23.57 -13.26
C GLY A 165 8.48 23.93 -13.68
N PRO A 166 7.75 24.70 -12.85
CA PRO A 166 6.36 25.07 -13.13
C PRO A 166 6.26 26.05 -14.30
N ILE A 167 5.34 25.79 -15.23
CA ILE A 167 5.02 26.67 -16.36
C ILE A 167 3.83 27.54 -15.95
N GLU A 168 3.99 28.86 -15.97
CA GLU A 168 2.88 29.79 -15.78
C GLU A 168 2.09 29.91 -17.09
N TYR A 169 0.94 29.24 -17.16
CA TYR A 169 0.10 29.21 -18.36
C TYR A 169 -0.73 30.48 -18.61
N GLY A 170 -0.62 31.49 -17.73
CA GLY A 170 -1.35 32.75 -17.87
C GLY A 170 -2.88 32.60 -17.87
N ARG A 171 -3.61 33.70 -18.17
CA ARG A 171 -5.08 33.71 -18.19
C ARG A 171 -5.67 33.12 -19.47
N SER A 172 -4.93 33.14 -20.58
CA SER A 172 -5.38 32.67 -21.89
C SER A 172 -5.65 31.16 -21.91
N TRP A 173 -4.89 30.38 -21.15
CA TRP A 173 -5.06 28.94 -21.03
C TRP A 173 -6.46 28.54 -20.57
N TRP A 174 -7.02 29.21 -19.55
CA TRP A 174 -8.35 28.87 -19.05
C TRP A 174 -9.44 29.03 -20.11
N ARG A 175 -9.29 30.02 -21.01
CA ARG A 175 -10.19 30.23 -22.14
C ARG A 175 -10.07 29.10 -23.15
N ILE A 176 -8.84 28.77 -23.57
CA ILE A 176 -8.56 27.73 -24.55
C ILE A 176 -8.96 26.35 -24.04
N ARG A 177 -8.69 26.05 -22.77
CA ARG A 177 -9.09 24.81 -22.12
C ARG A 177 -10.61 24.62 -22.15
N ARG A 178 -11.37 25.69 -21.88
CA ARG A 178 -12.84 25.63 -21.93
C ARG A 178 -13.31 25.40 -23.37
N GLN A 179 -12.77 26.16 -24.33
CA GLN A 179 -13.12 26.02 -25.74
C GLN A 179 -12.80 24.62 -26.29
N ALA A 180 -11.68 24.01 -25.89
CA ALA A 180 -11.33 22.64 -26.28
C ALA A 180 -12.32 21.61 -25.74
N LEU A 181 -12.69 21.72 -24.45
CA LEU A 181 -13.69 20.85 -23.85
C LEU A 181 -15.07 20.98 -24.52
N GLU A 182 -15.48 22.20 -24.83
CA GLU A 182 -16.75 22.47 -25.53
C GLU A 182 -16.73 21.99 -26.99
N ARG A 183 -15.62 22.17 -27.71
CA ARG A 183 -15.43 21.68 -29.09
C ARG A 183 -15.56 20.15 -29.16
N ASP A 184 -14.97 19.48 -28.19
CA ASP A 184 -14.81 18.03 -28.17
C ASP A 184 -15.95 17.31 -27.42
N ASP A 185 -17.05 18.03 -27.14
CA ASP A 185 -18.24 17.58 -26.38
C ASP A 185 -17.91 16.87 -25.05
N TYR A 186 -16.82 17.29 -24.40
CA TYR A 186 -16.27 16.64 -23.21
C TYR A 186 -15.98 15.14 -23.39
N GLU A 187 -15.67 14.72 -24.62
CA GLU A 187 -15.27 13.36 -24.98
C GLU A 187 -13.78 13.28 -25.27
N CYS A 188 -13.20 12.11 -25.06
CA CYS A 188 -11.83 11.84 -25.48
C CYS A 188 -11.74 11.71 -27.00
N GLN A 189 -10.96 12.57 -27.65
CA GLN A 189 -10.80 12.55 -29.11
C GLN A 189 -9.99 11.37 -29.65
N HIS A 190 -9.49 10.48 -28.80
CA HIS A 190 -8.81 9.25 -29.21
C HIS A 190 -9.70 7.99 -29.07
N CYS A 191 -10.43 7.84 -27.96
CA CYS A 191 -11.23 6.63 -27.72
C CYS A 191 -12.75 6.88 -27.56
N GLY A 192 -13.21 8.12 -27.68
CA GLY A 192 -14.63 8.49 -27.63
C GLY A 192 -15.27 8.45 -26.24
N ILE A 193 -14.54 8.09 -25.19
CA ILE A 193 -15.12 8.02 -23.83
C ILE A 193 -15.50 9.42 -23.34
N GLY A 194 -16.76 9.58 -22.94
CA GLY A 194 -17.34 10.83 -22.48
C GLY A 194 -17.09 11.11 -21.00
N ARG A 195 -17.27 12.37 -20.59
CA ARG A 195 -17.15 12.85 -19.20
C ARG A 195 -17.84 11.96 -18.17
N ASP A 196 -19.05 11.51 -18.47
CA ASP A 196 -19.89 10.81 -17.50
C ASP A 196 -19.31 9.41 -17.18
N GLU A 197 -18.69 8.75 -18.17
CA GLU A 197 -17.98 7.48 -17.97
C GLU A 197 -16.61 7.69 -17.30
N ILE A 198 -15.94 8.81 -17.57
CA ILE A 198 -14.69 9.19 -16.89
C ILE A 198 -14.95 9.60 -15.42
N GLY A 199 -16.15 10.09 -15.09
CA GLY A 199 -16.51 10.66 -13.79
C GLY A 199 -15.92 12.05 -13.52
N ARG A 200 -15.29 12.67 -14.53
CA ARG A 200 -14.72 14.03 -14.51
C ARG A 200 -14.50 14.51 -15.94
N ASN A 201 -14.21 15.80 -16.12
CA ASN A 201 -13.83 16.32 -17.43
C ASN A 201 -12.55 15.62 -17.94
N PRO A 202 -12.46 15.33 -19.25
CA PRO A 202 -11.21 14.94 -19.88
C PRO A 202 -10.09 15.95 -19.61
N ASP A 203 -8.86 15.48 -19.64
CA ASP A 203 -7.67 16.31 -19.55
C ASP A 203 -7.43 16.98 -20.91
N VAL A 204 -7.00 18.25 -20.94
CA VAL A 204 -6.65 18.95 -22.19
C VAL A 204 -5.13 18.91 -22.34
N HIS A 205 -4.68 18.25 -23.39
CA HIS A 205 -3.27 18.02 -23.68
C HIS A 205 -2.78 18.94 -24.80
N HIS A 206 -1.57 19.46 -24.69
CA HIS A 206 -0.92 20.22 -25.76
C HIS A 206 -0.22 19.28 -26.73
N ARG A 207 -0.56 19.32 -28.03
CA ARG A 207 0.08 18.49 -29.07
C ARG A 207 1.58 18.76 -29.16
N ARG A 208 1.95 20.05 -29.16
CA ARG A 208 3.32 20.52 -28.98
C ARG A 208 3.47 21.04 -27.56
N PRO A 209 4.40 20.50 -26.75
CA PRO A 209 4.60 20.93 -25.38
C PRO A 209 4.86 22.43 -25.28
N VAL A 210 4.35 23.08 -24.24
CA VAL A 210 4.49 24.53 -24.03
C VAL A 210 5.95 24.97 -23.98
N ARG A 211 6.85 24.12 -23.46
CA ARG A 211 8.30 24.37 -23.41
C ARG A 211 8.98 24.42 -24.78
N SER A 212 8.30 23.99 -25.84
CA SER A 212 8.82 24.05 -27.22
C SER A 212 8.60 25.40 -27.91
N PHE A 213 8.00 26.37 -27.21
CA PHE A 213 7.71 27.71 -27.73
C PHE A 213 8.54 28.77 -26.99
N ASP A 214 9.00 29.80 -27.71
CA ASP A 214 9.77 30.91 -27.13
C ASP A 214 8.94 31.74 -26.14
N GLN A 215 7.62 31.82 -26.36
CA GLN A 215 6.66 32.46 -25.47
C GLN A 215 5.54 31.45 -25.12
N PRO A 216 5.29 31.13 -23.83
CA PRO A 216 4.27 30.16 -23.42
C PRO A 216 2.86 30.43 -23.97
N GLU A 217 2.50 31.70 -24.14
CA GLU A 217 1.20 32.13 -24.65
C GLU A 217 0.93 31.63 -26.07
N GLN A 218 1.98 31.41 -26.87
CA GLN A 218 1.88 30.91 -28.24
C GLN A 218 1.48 29.43 -28.29
N ALA A 219 1.70 28.68 -27.20
CA ALA A 219 1.29 27.29 -27.13
C ALA A 219 -0.23 27.13 -26.88
N HIS A 220 -0.91 28.20 -26.46
CA HIS A 220 -2.33 28.20 -26.07
C HIS A 220 -3.22 28.53 -27.27
N THR A 221 -3.26 27.66 -28.26
CA THR A 221 -4.12 27.76 -29.44
C THR A 221 -5.03 26.54 -29.55
N MET A 222 -6.18 26.68 -30.20
CA MET A 222 -7.12 25.58 -30.41
C MET A 222 -6.54 24.44 -31.23
N ASP A 223 -5.64 24.74 -32.16
CA ASP A 223 -4.96 23.75 -33.00
C ASP A 223 -3.92 22.96 -32.21
N ASN A 224 -3.30 23.58 -31.21
CA ASN A 224 -2.29 22.92 -30.38
C ASN A 224 -2.88 22.14 -29.19
N VAL A 225 -4.20 21.97 -29.08
CA VAL A 225 -4.83 21.29 -27.94
C VAL A 225 -5.85 20.22 -28.33
N ILE A 226 -5.92 19.16 -27.53
CA ILE A 226 -6.84 18.04 -27.71
C ILE A 226 -7.36 17.54 -26.35
N THR A 227 -8.63 17.13 -26.26
CA THR A 227 -9.16 16.48 -25.05
C THR A 227 -8.89 14.98 -25.04
N LEU A 228 -8.35 14.48 -23.93
CA LEU A 228 -8.01 13.07 -23.73
C LEU A 228 -8.45 12.57 -22.36
N CYS A 229 -8.91 11.33 -22.29
CA CYS A 229 -9.09 10.66 -21.00
C CYS A 229 -7.72 10.36 -20.36
N ARG A 230 -7.69 10.12 -19.05
CA ARG A 230 -6.43 9.92 -18.29
C ARG A 230 -5.54 8.81 -18.87
N SER A 231 -6.14 7.74 -19.40
CA SER A 231 -5.41 6.61 -19.99
C SER A 231 -4.79 6.98 -21.34
N CYS A 232 -5.55 7.60 -22.25
CA CYS A 232 -5.04 8.06 -23.54
C CYS A 232 -4.01 9.18 -23.36
N HIS A 233 -4.23 10.11 -22.43
CA HIS A 233 -3.30 11.18 -22.11
C HIS A 233 -1.93 10.62 -21.69
N ARG A 234 -1.90 9.66 -20.76
CA ARG A 234 -0.66 8.99 -20.36
C ARG A 234 0.04 8.30 -21.55
N ARG A 235 -0.71 7.62 -22.41
CA ARG A 235 -0.14 6.94 -23.58
C ARG A 235 0.47 7.91 -24.60
N VAL A 236 -0.06 9.13 -24.70
CA VAL A 236 0.55 10.18 -25.52
C VAL A 236 1.85 10.68 -24.88
N GLU A 237 1.84 10.98 -23.58
CA GLU A 237 3.05 11.41 -22.84
C GLU A 237 4.18 10.36 -22.91
N ASP A 238 3.84 9.08 -22.85
CA ASP A 238 4.78 7.96 -22.96
C ASP A 238 5.23 7.68 -24.42
N GLY A 239 4.72 8.42 -25.41
CA GLY A 239 5.03 8.25 -26.83
C GLY A 239 4.38 7.04 -27.51
N ALA A 240 3.47 6.34 -26.84
CA ALA A 240 2.75 5.17 -27.36
C ALA A 240 1.59 5.53 -28.30
N ILE A 241 1.15 6.79 -28.31
CA ILE A 241 0.19 7.35 -29.27
C ILE A 241 0.82 8.63 -29.83
N THR A 242 0.98 8.71 -31.14
CA THR A 242 1.40 9.95 -31.82
C THR A 242 0.16 10.76 -32.17
N LEU A 243 0.13 12.02 -31.72
CA LEU A 243 -0.87 12.99 -32.18
C LEU A 243 -0.29 13.75 -33.37
N SER A 244 -1.00 13.80 -34.50
CA SER A 244 -0.59 14.65 -35.62
C SER A 244 -0.57 16.12 -35.19
N PRO A 245 0.49 16.89 -35.49
CA PRO A 245 0.58 18.30 -35.13
C PRO A 245 -0.34 19.19 -35.99
N ASP A 246 -0.70 18.72 -37.19
CA ASP A 246 -1.60 19.40 -38.10
C ASP A 246 -3.00 18.78 -37.99
N GLY A 247 -4.01 19.62 -37.81
CA GLY A 247 -5.41 19.23 -37.67
C GLY A 247 -6.05 18.70 -38.95
N GLU A 248 -5.38 17.80 -39.67
CA GLU A 248 -5.99 17.03 -40.75
C GLU A 248 -6.60 15.75 -40.16
N LYS A 249 -7.92 15.63 -40.35
CA LYS A 249 -8.64 14.36 -40.23
C LYS A 249 -8.22 13.42 -41.35
#